data_AF-A0A2M7P7E0-F1
#
_entry.id   AF-A0A2M7P7E0-F1
#
_cell.length_a   1.000
_cell.length_b   1.000
_cell.length_c   1.000
_cell.angle_alpha   90.00
_cell.angle_beta   90.00
_cell.angle_gamma   90.00
#
_symmetry.space_group_name_H-M   'P 1'
#
loop_
_entity.id
_entity.type
_entity.pdbx_description
1 polymer ?
#
loop_
_entity_poly.entity_id
_entity_poly.type
_entity_poly.pdbx_seq_one_letter_code
_entity_poly.pdbx_strand_id
1 'polypeptide(L)'
;MLIPDKKRKLFSFRSLLILCLFFAAAGALWFWVSRYSGPSRVNFVVLKVNAQIIKILPGEKISLHPLDRVMISGISTNIPFGFGVRLFTERADIAVLSDYETPLSEILPDHDIYEHYSFHVEIKHKNKTLGFFDLEIRPYLEDWIERAGRIINAD
;
A
#
# COMPACT_ATOMS: atom_id res chain seq x y z
N MET A 1 -38.67 39.50 53.70
CA MET A 1 -38.74 39.43 52.24
C MET A 1 -37.43 38.83 51.74
N LEU A 2 -37.37 37.50 51.58
CA LEU A 2 -36.16 36.79 51.17
C LEU A 2 -36.10 36.82 49.64
N ILE A 3 -35.18 37.60 49.08
CA ILE A 3 -34.84 37.54 47.66
C ILE A 3 -33.93 36.31 47.51
N PRO A 4 -34.36 35.23 46.83
CA PRO A 4 -33.49 34.08 46.66
C PRO A 4 -32.39 34.48 45.67
N ASP A 5 -31.16 34.43 46.14
CA ASP A 5 -29.95 34.63 45.36
C ASP A 5 -29.86 33.53 44.30
N LYS A 6 -30.27 33.87 43.08
CA LYS A 6 -30.32 32.97 41.94
C LYS A 6 -28.89 32.69 41.50
N LYS A 7 -28.23 31.74 42.18
CA LYS A 7 -26.98 31.11 41.72
C LYS A 7 -27.23 30.43 40.39
N ARG A 8 -27.20 31.21 39.31
CA ARG A 8 -26.98 30.68 37.97
C ARG A 8 -25.58 30.10 38.02
N LYS A 9 -25.47 28.78 38.20
CA LYS A 9 -24.26 28.04 37.81
C LYS A 9 -24.14 28.21 36.30
N LEU A 10 -23.63 29.37 35.87
CA LEU A 10 -23.18 29.59 34.51
C LEU A 10 -22.13 28.53 34.27
N PHE A 11 -22.41 27.69 33.28
CA PHE A 11 -21.52 26.71 32.68
C PHE A 11 -20.05 27.10 32.86
N SER A 12 -19.27 26.26 33.54
CA SER A 12 -17.84 26.49 33.72
C SER A 12 -17.20 26.70 32.35
N PHE A 13 -16.29 27.66 32.22
CA PHE A 13 -15.56 27.89 30.97
C PHE A 13 -14.96 26.59 30.38
N ARG A 14 -14.57 25.65 31.26
CA ARG A 14 -14.13 24.30 30.89
C ARG A 14 -15.20 23.47 30.19
N SER A 15 -16.45 23.49 30.64
CA SER A 15 -17.53 22.75 30.00
C SER A 15 -17.93 23.38 28.65
N LEU A 16 -17.79 24.69 28.51
CA LEU A 16 -17.96 25.37 27.21
C LEU A 16 -16.84 25.00 26.22
N LEU A 17 -15.59 24.93 26.68
CA LEU A 17 -14.45 24.49 25.88
C LEU A 17 -14.59 23.05 25.41
N ILE A 18 -14.99 22.13 26.30
CA ILE A 18 -15.21 20.73 25.95
C ILE A 18 -16.33 20.60 24.91
N LEU A 19 -17.41 21.36 25.08
CA LEU A 19 -18.51 21.37 24.11
C LEU A 19 -18.07 21.89 22.74
N CYS A 20 -17.29 22.97 22.70
CA CYS A 20 -16.71 23.49 21.46
C CYS A 20 -15.78 22.47 20.78
N LEU A 21 -14.90 21.81 21.54
CA LEU A 21 -14.03 20.75 21.02
C LEU A 21 -14.83 19.58 20.45
N PHE A 22 -15.92 19.19 21.11
CA PHE A 22 -16.79 18.12 20.63
C PHE A 22 -17.47 18.50 19.31
N PHE A 23 -18.03 19.71 19.19
CA PHE A 23 -18.62 20.18 17.94
C PHE A 23 -17.59 20.34 16.83
N ALA A 24 -16.37 20.81 17.14
CA ALA A 24 -15.28 20.89 16.18
C ALA A 24 -14.88 19.51 15.67
N ALA A 25 -14.73 18.52 16.56
CA ALA A 25 -14.42 17.14 16.19
C ALA A 25 -15.54 16.49 15.36
N ALA A 26 -16.80 16.69 15.75
CA ALA A 26 -17.95 16.18 15.01
C ALA A 26 -18.06 16.83 13.62
N GLY A 27 -17.84 18.14 13.52
CA GLY A 27 -17.80 18.87 12.25
C GLY A 27 -16.66 18.38 11.35
N ALA A 28 -15.47 18.19 11.92
CA ALA A 28 -14.33 17.65 11.19
C ALA A 28 -14.58 16.22 10.67
N LEU A 29 -15.16 15.35 11.49
CA LEU A 29 -15.56 13.99 11.09
C LEU A 29 -16.61 14.00 9.98
N TRP A 30 -17.64 14.84 10.10
CA TRP A 30 -18.69 14.93 9.10
C TRP A 30 -18.15 15.45 7.76
N PHE A 31 -17.33 16.50 7.80
CA PHE A 31 -16.66 17.03 6.62
C PHE A 31 -15.75 15.99 5.97
N TRP A 32 -15.01 15.23 6.79
CA TRP A 32 -14.15 14.14 6.34
C TRP A 32 -14.95 13.06 5.60
N VAL A 33 -15.99 12.51 6.26
CA VAL A 33 -16.85 11.48 5.65
C VAL A 33 -17.49 12.00 4.36
N SER A 34 -18.03 13.22 4.37
CA SER A 34 -18.66 13.81 3.19
C SER A 34 -17.68 13.95 2.02
N ARG A 35 -16.43 14.32 2.26
CA ARG A 35 -15.44 14.55 1.18
C ARG A 35 -14.90 13.24 0.59
N TYR A 36 -14.84 12.18 1.37
CA TYR A 36 -14.27 10.88 1.00
C TYR A 36 -15.31 9.78 0.73
N SER A 37 -16.61 10.11 0.67
CA SER A 37 -17.70 9.16 0.35
C SER A 37 -17.77 8.73 -1.13
N GLY A 38 -16.82 9.17 -1.97
CA GLY A 38 -16.76 8.78 -3.38
C GLY A 38 -16.37 7.30 -3.59
N PRO A 39 -16.50 6.78 -4.82
CA PRO A 39 -16.06 5.42 -5.14
C PRO A 39 -14.57 5.28 -4.85
N SER A 40 -14.20 4.26 -4.08
CA SER A 40 -12.80 3.95 -3.77
C SER A 40 -12.02 3.66 -5.05
N ARG A 41 -10.90 4.36 -5.24
CA ARG A 41 -10.02 4.17 -6.40
C ARG A 41 -8.55 4.26 -6.02
N VAL A 42 -7.74 3.49 -6.72
CA VAL A 42 -6.28 3.58 -6.69
C VAL A 42 -5.85 4.51 -7.80
N ASN A 43 -4.91 5.41 -7.51
CA ASN A 43 -4.32 6.29 -8.51
C ASN A 43 -3.03 5.67 -9.06
N PHE A 44 -2.15 5.19 -8.17
CA PHE A 44 -0.88 4.56 -8.53
C PHE A 44 -0.26 3.84 -7.33
N VAL A 45 0.62 2.88 -7.61
CA VAL A 45 1.51 2.22 -6.65
C VAL A 45 2.91 2.76 -6.85
N VAL A 46 3.64 2.98 -5.77
CA VAL A 46 5.05 3.39 -5.82
C VAL A 46 5.89 2.21 -5.37
N LEU A 47 6.73 1.75 -6.28
CA LEU A 47 7.66 0.65 -6.08
C LEU A 47 9.08 1.19 -6.08
N LYS A 48 9.87 0.77 -5.11
CA LYS A 48 11.29 1.05 -5.03
C LYS A 48 12.01 -0.21 -5.49
N VAL A 49 12.77 -0.10 -6.57
CA VAL A 49 13.54 -1.20 -7.18
C VAL A 49 15.00 -0.78 -7.19
N ASN A 50 15.87 -1.51 -6.49
CA ASN A 50 17.30 -1.22 -6.40
C ASN A 50 17.61 0.27 -6.12
N ALA A 51 16.96 0.84 -5.10
CA ALA A 51 17.01 2.28 -4.78
C ALA A 51 16.38 3.28 -5.77
N GLN A 52 15.87 2.83 -6.93
CA GLN A 52 15.13 3.66 -7.87
C GLN A 52 13.62 3.62 -7.58
N ILE A 53 12.96 4.78 -7.66
CA ILE A 53 11.51 4.87 -7.46
C ILE A 53 10.80 4.78 -8.82
N ILE A 54 9.96 3.76 -8.96
CA ILE A 54 9.12 3.49 -10.11
C ILE A 54 7.66 3.68 -9.70
N LYS A 55 6.89 4.34 -10.56
CA LYS A 55 5.46 4.57 -10.35
C LYS A 55 4.69 3.68 -11.30
N ILE A 56 3.80 2.86 -10.76
CA ILE A 56 2.98 1.90 -11.50
C ILE A 56 1.53 2.33 -11.48
N LEU A 57 0.91 2.40 -12.64
CA LEU A 57 -0.52 2.69 -12.78
C LEU A 57 -1.35 1.40 -12.68
N PRO A 58 -2.61 1.47 -12.20
CA PRO A 58 -3.50 0.31 -12.21
C PRO A 58 -3.68 -0.23 -13.64
N GLY A 59 -3.48 -1.54 -13.81
CA GLY A 59 -3.54 -2.28 -15.06
C GLY A 59 -2.21 -2.32 -15.83
N GLU A 60 -1.17 -1.66 -15.34
CA GLU A 60 0.15 -1.68 -15.95
C GLU A 60 0.88 -3.00 -15.69
N LYS A 61 1.77 -3.36 -16.60
CA LYS A 61 2.64 -4.52 -16.49
C LYS A 61 4.08 -4.06 -16.30
N ILE A 62 4.76 -4.61 -15.30
CA ILE A 62 6.17 -4.31 -15.05
C ILE A 62 7.00 -5.60 -15.13
N SER A 63 8.16 -5.52 -15.78
CA SER A 63 9.14 -6.62 -15.83
C SER A 63 10.32 -6.26 -14.93
N LEU A 64 10.64 -7.13 -13.98
CA LEU A 64 11.77 -7.01 -13.05
C LEU A 64 12.69 -8.23 -13.12
N HIS A 65 13.92 -8.05 -12.65
CA HIS A 65 14.89 -9.12 -12.57
C HIS A 65 14.75 -9.88 -11.23
N PRO A 66 14.91 -11.22 -11.20
CA PRO A 66 14.79 -12.04 -9.98
C PRO A 66 15.68 -11.59 -8.81
N LEU A 67 16.86 -11.03 -9.11
CA LEU A 67 17.80 -10.54 -8.10
C LEU A 67 17.56 -9.09 -7.69
N ASP A 68 16.60 -8.40 -8.31
CA ASP A 68 16.26 -7.03 -7.95
C ASP A 68 15.67 -6.99 -6.55
N ARG A 69 16.11 -6.00 -5.76
CA ARG A 69 15.54 -5.71 -4.46
C ARG A 69 14.38 -4.77 -4.62
N VAL A 70 13.24 -5.18 -4.07
CA VAL A 70 11.96 -4.52 -4.28
C VAL A 70 11.34 -4.17 -2.94
N MET A 71 10.74 -2.99 -2.88
CA MET A 71 9.95 -2.52 -1.74
C MET A 71 8.77 -1.70 -2.23
N ILE A 72 7.59 -1.92 -1.68
CA ILE A 72 6.43 -1.06 -1.92
C ILE A 72 6.59 0.17 -1.02
N SER A 73 6.95 1.29 -1.63
CA SER A 73 7.13 2.56 -0.92
C SER A 73 5.79 3.16 -0.48
N GLY A 74 4.72 2.93 -1.26
CA GLY A 74 3.38 3.33 -0.87
C GLY A 74 2.35 3.18 -1.97
N ILE A 75 1.07 3.31 -1.58
CA ILE A 75 -0.08 3.20 -2.49
C ILE A 75 -0.87 4.50 -2.44
N SER A 76 -0.96 5.19 -3.57
CA SER A 76 -1.77 6.40 -3.70
C SER A 76 -3.21 6.03 -3.99
N THR A 77 -4.10 6.34 -3.05
CA THR A 77 -5.55 6.09 -3.16
C THR A 77 -6.34 7.34 -2.78
N ASN A 78 -7.63 7.36 -3.12
CA ASN A 78 -8.54 8.38 -2.57
C ASN A 78 -9.03 8.04 -1.15
N ILE A 79 -8.55 6.94 -0.56
CA ILE A 79 -8.96 6.47 0.76
C ILE A 79 -8.13 7.22 1.80
N PRO A 80 -8.77 7.79 2.83
CA PRO A 80 -8.07 8.51 3.88
C PRO A 80 -7.03 7.62 4.57
N PHE A 81 -5.78 8.11 4.65
CA PHE A 81 -4.62 7.42 5.23
C PHE A 81 -4.33 6.02 4.65
N GLY A 82 -4.94 5.65 3.51
CA GLY A 82 -4.79 4.30 2.96
C GLY A 82 -5.33 3.19 3.85
N PHE A 83 -6.20 3.50 4.83
CA PHE A 83 -6.68 2.51 5.79
C PHE A 83 -7.34 1.31 5.12
N GLY A 84 -6.88 0.11 5.45
CA GLY A 84 -7.43 -1.15 4.95
C GLY A 84 -7.12 -1.43 3.47
N VAL A 85 -6.21 -0.67 2.86
CA VAL A 85 -5.65 -0.98 1.54
C VAL A 85 -4.52 -1.98 1.74
N ARG A 86 -4.54 -3.07 0.97
CA ARG A 86 -3.52 -4.11 0.99
C ARG A 86 -3.25 -4.62 -0.42
N LEU A 87 -2.05 -5.12 -0.62
CA LEU A 87 -1.68 -5.85 -1.82
C LEU A 87 -1.89 -7.34 -1.57
N PHE A 88 -2.35 -8.04 -2.60
CA PHE A 88 -2.63 -9.45 -2.53
C PHE A 88 -2.25 -10.12 -3.84
N THR A 89 -1.64 -11.29 -3.76
CA THR A 89 -1.52 -12.20 -4.89
C THR A 89 -1.75 -13.62 -4.39
N GLU A 90 -2.08 -14.52 -5.31
CA GLU A 90 -2.42 -15.90 -4.98
C GLU A 90 -1.18 -16.76 -4.69
N ARG A 91 -0.07 -16.47 -5.39
CA ARG A 91 1.08 -17.39 -5.47
C ARG A 91 2.30 -16.97 -4.63
N ALA A 92 2.28 -15.81 -4.01
CA ALA A 92 3.43 -15.26 -3.30
C ALA A 92 3.01 -14.32 -2.16
N ASP A 93 3.85 -14.21 -1.13
CA ASP A 93 3.60 -13.27 -0.03
C ASP A 93 4.14 -11.87 -0.35
N ILE A 94 3.33 -11.09 -1.06
CA ILE A 94 3.65 -9.70 -1.42
C ILE A 94 3.55 -8.75 -0.20
N ALA A 95 2.93 -9.16 0.90
CA ALA A 95 2.81 -8.28 2.06
C ALA A 95 4.19 -7.90 2.63
N VAL A 96 5.14 -8.85 2.60
CA VAL A 96 6.54 -8.67 3.04
C VAL A 96 7.22 -7.49 2.34
N LEU A 97 6.92 -7.26 1.06
CA LEU A 97 7.50 -6.16 0.27
C LEU A 97 7.11 -4.76 0.81
N SER A 98 6.10 -4.66 1.68
CA SER A 98 5.70 -3.38 2.28
C SER A 98 6.54 -3.01 3.50
N ASP A 99 7.18 -3.99 4.14
CA ASP A 99 7.90 -3.78 5.40
C ASP A 99 9.38 -3.46 5.18
N TYR A 100 10.02 -4.16 4.25
CA TYR A 100 11.44 -3.96 3.94
C TYR A 100 11.80 -4.32 2.49
N GLU A 101 12.93 -3.77 2.04
CA GLU A 101 13.48 -3.99 0.72
C GLU A 101 14.03 -5.42 0.59
N THR A 102 13.29 -6.27 -0.12
CA THR A 102 13.50 -7.72 -0.21
C THR A 102 13.87 -8.10 -1.64
N PRO A 103 14.89 -8.95 -1.86
CA PRO A 103 15.15 -9.48 -3.20
C PRO A 103 13.98 -10.34 -3.66
N LEU A 104 13.57 -10.18 -4.92
CA LEU A 104 12.42 -10.91 -5.47
C LEU A 104 12.59 -12.43 -5.37
N SER A 105 13.81 -12.93 -5.48
CA SER A 105 14.16 -14.36 -5.34
C SER A 105 13.72 -15.00 -4.02
N GLU A 106 13.58 -14.23 -2.93
CA GLU A 106 13.10 -14.72 -1.64
C GLU A 106 11.57 -14.91 -1.60
N ILE A 107 10.85 -14.29 -2.54
CA ILE A 107 9.38 -14.29 -2.59
C ILE A 107 8.86 -15.23 -3.70
N LEU A 108 9.76 -15.72 -4.56
CA LEU A 108 9.43 -16.68 -5.60
C LEU A 108 8.97 -18.02 -4.98
N PRO A 109 7.88 -18.64 -5.48
CA PRO A 109 7.33 -19.88 -4.93
C PRO A 109 8.34 -21.03 -4.85
N ASP A 110 9.18 -21.17 -5.87
CA ASP A 110 10.14 -22.28 -6.03
C ASP A 110 11.59 -21.83 -5.85
N HIS A 111 11.82 -20.55 -5.54
CA HIS A 111 13.14 -19.91 -5.43
C HIS A 111 14.06 -20.08 -6.66
N ASP A 112 13.55 -20.57 -7.80
CA ASP A 112 14.33 -20.67 -9.04
C ASP A 112 14.40 -19.30 -9.72
N ILE A 113 15.58 -18.71 -9.75
CA ILE A 113 15.83 -17.40 -10.36
C ILE A 113 15.89 -17.44 -11.89
N TYR A 114 15.92 -18.61 -12.51
CA TYR A 114 16.02 -18.74 -13.97
C TYR A 114 14.66 -18.94 -14.64
N GLU A 115 13.61 -19.21 -13.88
CA GLU A 115 12.26 -19.33 -14.42
C GLU A 115 11.59 -17.97 -14.68
N HIS A 116 10.56 -17.99 -15.53
CA HIS A 116 9.69 -16.85 -15.75
C HIS A 116 8.46 -16.95 -14.84
N TYR A 117 8.27 -15.94 -13.99
CA TYR A 117 7.09 -15.84 -13.14
C TYR A 117 6.21 -14.67 -13.56
N SER A 118 4.90 -14.89 -13.52
CA SER A 118 3.91 -13.84 -13.72
C SER A 118 2.98 -13.83 -12.53
N PHE A 119 2.96 -12.69 -11.82
CA PHE A 119 2.11 -12.47 -10.66
C PHE A 119 1.06 -11.42 -10.97
N HIS A 120 -0.20 -11.81 -10.85
CA HIS A 120 -1.30 -10.87 -10.81
C HIS A 120 -1.41 -10.30 -9.39
N VAL A 121 -1.12 -9.02 -9.23
CA VAL A 121 -1.15 -8.35 -7.93
C VAL A 121 -2.39 -7.49 -7.83
N GLU A 122 -3.30 -7.90 -6.97
CA GLU A 122 -4.53 -7.18 -6.68
C GLU A 122 -4.32 -6.15 -5.56
N ILE A 123 -4.90 -4.96 -5.75
CA ILE A 123 -4.96 -3.92 -4.74
C ILE A 123 -6.36 -3.96 -4.13
N LYS A 124 -6.46 -4.48 -2.91
CA LYS A 124 -7.74 -4.69 -2.22
C LYS A 124 -7.95 -3.63 -1.16
N HIS A 125 -9.19 -3.16 -1.03
CA HIS A 125 -9.66 -2.40 0.12
C HIS A 125 -10.77 -3.21 0.79
N LYS A 126 -10.50 -3.71 2.00
CA LYS A 126 -11.33 -4.70 2.69
C LYS A 126 -11.52 -5.97 1.82
N ASN A 127 -12.75 -6.22 1.37
CA ASN A 127 -13.12 -7.37 0.54
C ASN A 127 -13.36 -6.99 -0.94
N LYS A 128 -13.03 -5.75 -1.34
CA LYS A 128 -13.23 -5.26 -2.71
C LYS A 128 -11.89 -5.00 -3.39
N THR A 129 -11.72 -5.54 -4.59
CA THR A 129 -10.59 -5.21 -5.47
C THR A 129 -10.79 -3.82 -6.09
N LEU A 130 -9.80 -2.94 -5.91
CA LEU A 130 -9.82 -1.57 -6.42
C LEU A 130 -9.05 -1.42 -7.73
N GLY A 131 -8.12 -2.32 -8.00
CA GLY A 131 -7.27 -2.34 -9.17
C GLY A 131 -6.29 -3.50 -9.08
N PHE A 132 -5.48 -3.66 -10.11
CA PHE A 132 -4.44 -4.67 -10.18
C PHE A 132 -3.24 -4.14 -10.95
N PHE A 133 -2.13 -4.84 -10.91
CA PHE A 133 -1.03 -4.71 -11.85
C PHE A 133 -0.39 -6.09 -12.04
N ASP A 134 0.24 -6.31 -13.18
CA ASP A 134 0.93 -7.56 -13.44
C ASP A 134 2.44 -7.37 -13.24
N LEU A 135 3.04 -8.24 -12.44
CA LEU A 135 4.47 -8.29 -12.18
C LEU A 135 5.06 -9.51 -12.88
N GLU A 136 5.90 -9.25 -13.89
CA GLU A 136 6.68 -10.27 -14.57
C GLU A 136 8.09 -10.29 -14.00
N ILE A 137 8.56 -11.47 -13.59
CA ILE A 137 9.90 -11.69 -13.07
C ILE A 137 10.60 -12.63 -14.05
N ARG A 138 11.71 -12.17 -14.64
CA ARG A 138 12.50 -12.98 -15.58
C ARG A 138 13.97 -12.60 -15.55
N PRO A 139 14.88 -13.58 -15.64
CA PRO A 139 16.30 -13.31 -15.81
C PRO A 139 16.57 -12.60 -17.14
N TYR A 140 17.70 -11.90 -17.24
CA TYR A 140 18.15 -11.33 -18.51
C TYR A 140 18.72 -12.42 -19.42
N LEU A 141 18.93 -12.07 -20.70
CA LEU A 141 19.52 -12.99 -21.67
C LEU A 141 20.96 -13.36 -21.28
N GLU A 142 21.70 -12.40 -20.75
CA GLU A 142 23.06 -12.58 -20.27
C GLU A 142 23.18 -13.66 -19.19
N ASP A 143 22.21 -13.74 -18.27
CA ASP A 143 22.21 -14.74 -17.19
C ASP A 143 22.05 -16.16 -17.73
N TRP A 144 21.29 -16.32 -18.82
CA TRP A 144 21.16 -17.60 -19.54
C TRP A 144 22.47 -18.00 -20.22
N ILE A 145 23.16 -17.05 -20.86
CA ILE A 145 24.46 -17.28 -21.49
C ILE A 145 25.49 -17.69 -20.44
N GLU A 146 25.52 -17.01 -19.30
CA GLU A 146 26.43 -17.32 -18.21
C GLU A 146 26.15 -18.71 -17.62
N ARG A 147 24.88 -19.07 -17.42
CA ARG A 147 24.49 -20.42 -16.96
C ARG A 147 24.94 -21.50 -17.94
N ALA A 148 24.77 -21.28 -19.25
CA ALA A 148 25.22 -22.21 -20.28
C ALA A 148 26.75 -22.37 -20.25
N GLY A 149 27.49 -21.26 -20.12
CA GLY A 149 28.95 -21.29 -19.99
C GLY A 149 29.45 -22.04 -18.76
N ARG A 150 28.74 -21.94 -17.62
CA ARG A 150 29.05 -22.72 -16.41
C ARG A 150 28.81 -24.21 -16.58
N ILE A 151 27.76 -24.61 -17.30
CA ILE A 151 27.46 -26.02 -17.56
C ILE A 151 28.52 -26.62 -18.49
N ILE A 152 28.92 -25.91 -19.55
CA ILE A 152 29.90 -26.40 -20.54
C ILE A 152 31.32 -26.53 -19.93
N ASN A 153 31.71 -25.63 -19.03
CA ASN A 153 33.05 -25.65 -18.40
C ASN A 153 33.14 -26.56 -17.15
N ALA A 154 32.02 -27.16 -16.71
CA ALA A 154 32.00 -28.07 -15.57
C ALA A 154 32.25 -29.54 -15.97
N ASP A 155 32.23 -29.84 -17.28
CA ASP A 155 32.71 -31.08 -17.90
C ASP A 155 34.20 -30.96 -18.28
#